data_AF-A0A9X0QIF2-F1
#
_entry.id   AF-A0A9X0QIF2-F1
#
_cell.length_a   1.000
_cell.length_b   1.000
_cell.length_c   1.000
_cell.angle_alpha   90.00
_cell.angle_beta   90.00
_cell.angle_gamma   90.00
#
_symmetry.space_group_name_H-M   'P 1'
#
loop_
_entity.id
_entity.type
_entity.pdbx_description
1 polymer ?
#
loop_
_entity_poly.entity_id
_entity_poly.type
_entity_poly.pdbx_seq_one_letter_code
_entity_poly.pdbx_strand_id
1 'polypeptide(L)'
;MNPLERMNPHRRFNPLKQEWVLVSPNRTQRPWQGEVEKTATAVALTYDPDCYLCPGNSRAGGAQTDKYTNTYVFENDYAALKLDAPSFADDEDGKGLLVADGKAASTSHHVTTLLWQRCRWRTLEL
;
A
#
# COMPACT_ATOMS: atom_id res chain seq x y z
N MET A 1 -0.74 -8.38 34.69
CA MET A 1 -0.89 -7.08 33.99
C MET A 1 -1.23 -6.03 35.03
N ASN A 2 -0.52 -4.90 35.07
CA ASN A 2 -0.69 -3.90 36.11
C ASN A 2 -2.11 -3.27 36.01
N PRO A 3 -2.95 -3.35 37.07
CA PRO A 3 -4.30 -2.78 37.04
C PRO A 3 -4.34 -1.29 36.68
N LEU A 4 -3.29 -0.54 37.05
CA LEU A 4 -3.19 0.89 36.80
C LEU A 4 -3.07 1.23 35.30
N GLU A 5 -2.50 0.35 34.49
CA GLU A 5 -2.34 0.57 33.04
C GLU A 5 -3.67 0.47 32.29
N ARG A 6 -4.65 -0.28 32.80
CA ARG A 6 -5.92 -0.50 32.09
C ARG A 6 -6.80 0.75 32.05
N MET A 7 -6.73 1.57 33.09
CA MET A 7 -7.62 2.72 33.26
C MET A 7 -6.94 4.05 32.99
N ASN A 8 -5.60 4.08 32.90
CA ASN A 8 -4.83 5.31 32.77
C ASN A 8 -4.05 5.37 31.44
N PRO A 9 -3.86 6.57 30.88
CA PRO A 9 -2.95 6.77 29.76
C PRO A 9 -1.54 6.28 30.10
N HIS A 10 -0.92 5.54 29.19
CA HIS A 10 0.43 5.01 29.34
C HIS A 10 1.09 4.86 27.98
N ARG A 11 2.40 4.58 27.96
CA ARG A 11 3.15 4.31 26.73
C ARG A 11 3.62 2.87 26.71
N ARG A 12 3.62 2.25 25.53
CA ARG A 12 4.21 0.92 25.29
C ARG A 12 5.31 1.04 24.26
N PHE A 13 6.46 0.45 24.56
CA PHE A 13 7.59 0.44 23.63
C PHE A 13 7.40 -0.65 22.59
N ASN A 14 7.54 -0.29 21.32
CA ASN A 14 7.62 -1.21 20.19
C ASN A 14 9.10 -1.42 19.82
N PRO A 15 9.70 -2.57 20.17
CA PRO A 15 11.12 -2.80 19.93
C PRO A 15 11.47 -2.96 18.44
N LEU A 16 10.54 -3.37 17.59
CA LEU A 16 10.78 -3.55 16.16
C LEU A 16 11.01 -2.23 15.43
N LYS A 17 10.38 -1.16 15.92
CA LYS A 17 10.50 0.20 15.35
C LYS A 17 11.26 1.16 16.27
N GLN A 18 11.72 0.67 17.42
CA GLN A 18 12.36 1.47 18.48
C GLN A 18 11.57 2.73 18.87
N GLU A 19 10.25 2.62 18.89
CA GLU A 19 9.34 3.75 19.14
C GLU A 19 8.42 3.49 20.32
N TRP A 20 7.85 4.56 20.87
CA TRP A 20 6.85 4.45 21.94
C TRP A 20 5.47 4.81 21.41
N VAL A 21 4.50 3.94 21.68
CA VAL A 21 3.09 4.16 21.34
C VAL A 21 2.34 4.68 22.56
N LEU A 22 1.67 5.82 22.43
CA LEU A 22 0.75 6.34 23.44
C LEU A 22 -0.56 5.56 23.40
N VAL A 23 -0.96 5.02 24.55
CA VAL A 23 -2.22 4.29 24.73
C VAL A 23 -3.14 5.12 25.62
N SER A 24 -4.31 5.46 25.09
CA SER A 24 -5.34 6.25 25.78
C SER A 24 -6.63 5.41 25.90
N PRO A 25 -6.82 4.63 26.99
CA PRO A 25 -7.89 3.63 27.08
C PRO A 25 -9.31 4.18 26.87
N ASN A 26 -9.57 5.42 27.29
CA ASN A 26 -10.90 6.03 27.24
C ASN A 26 -11.18 6.80 25.93
N ARG A 27 -10.27 6.77 24.94
CA ARG A 27 -10.37 7.58 23.71
C ARG A 27 -11.63 7.28 22.89
N THR A 28 -12.10 6.04 22.91
CA THR A 28 -13.29 5.58 22.16
C THR A 28 -14.62 6.03 22.78
N GLN A 29 -14.63 6.56 24.00
CA GLN A 29 -15.85 7.08 24.65
C GLN A 29 -16.23 8.48 24.15
N ARG A 30 -15.39 9.13 23.34
CA ARG A 30 -15.72 10.42 22.75
C ARG A 30 -16.80 10.24 21.69
N PRO A 31 -17.90 11.01 21.74
CA PRO A 31 -18.94 10.93 20.71
C PRO A 31 -18.34 11.30 19.35
N TRP A 32 -18.43 10.38 18.40
CA TRP A 32 -18.00 10.61 17.02
C TRP A 32 -19.12 11.29 16.23
N GLN A 33 -18.87 12.51 15.74
CA GLN A 33 -19.76 13.25 14.84
C GLN A 33 -19.07 13.59 13.50
N GLY A 34 -17.90 13.00 13.26
CA GLY A 34 -17.14 13.20 12.03
C GLY A 34 -17.59 12.27 10.91
N GLU A 35 -16.78 12.23 9.85
CA GLU A 35 -17.03 11.42 8.68
C GLU A 35 -17.01 9.91 8.99
N VAL A 36 -17.90 9.16 8.35
CA VAL A 36 -17.92 7.70 8.44
C VAL A 36 -17.59 7.15 7.06
N GLU A 37 -16.48 6.43 6.97
CA GLU A 37 -16.04 5.81 5.73
C GLU A 37 -17.10 4.83 5.19
N LYS A 38 -17.34 4.89 3.89
CA LYS A 38 -18.25 3.96 3.23
C LYS A 38 -17.57 2.60 3.12
N THR A 39 -18.19 1.57 3.68
CA THR A 39 -17.75 0.20 3.43
C THR A 39 -17.94 -0.13 1.96
N ALA A 40 -16.86 -0.56 1.28
CA ALA A 40 -16.94 -1.03 -0.08
C ALA A 40 -17.89 -2.24 -0.14
N THR A 41 -18.93 -2.15 -0.98
CA THR A 41 -19.77 -3.32 -1.29
C THR A 41 -19.01 -4.17 -2.29
N ALA A 42 -18.76 -5.45 -1.95
CA ALA A 42 -18.09 -6.35 -2.87
C ALA A 42 -18.99 -6.57 -4.10
N VAL A 43 -18.61 -6.00 -5.25
CA VAL A 43 -19.26 -6.29 -6.52
C VAL A 43 -18.73 -7.64 -7.00
N ALA A 44 -19.63 -8.62 -7.14
CA ALA A 44 -19.29 -9.94 -7.65
C ALA A 44 -19.24 -9.93 -9.19
N LEU A 45 -18.28 -9.20 -9.76
CA LEU A 45 -17.91 -9.39 -11.17
C LEU A 45 -16.76 -10.40 -11.22
N THR A 46 -17.01 -11.55 -11.84
CA THR A 46 -15.99 -12.59 -12.06
C THR A 46 -14.92 -12.11 -13.04
N TYR A 47 -15.29 -11.24 -13.97
CA TYR A 47 -14.43 -10.61 -14.96
C TYR A 47 -15.03 -9.29 -15.42
N ASP A 48 -14.18 -8.28 -15.63
CA ASP A 48 -14.55 -6.96 -16.12
C ASP A 48 -13.66 -6.64 -17.33
N PRO A 49 -14.22 -6.40 -18.54
CA PRO A 49 -13.44 -6.11 -19.74
C PRO A 49 -12.67 -4.79 -19.66
N ASP A 50 -13.09 -3.84 -18.83
CA ASP A 50 -12.43 -2.54 -18.66
C ASP A 50 -11.40 -2.54 -17.51
N CYS A 51 -11.27 -3.65 -16.78
CA CYS A 51 -10.33 -3.78 -15.68
C CYS A 51 -8.90 -4.02 -16.20
N TYR A 52 -8.00 -3.07 -15.93
CA TYR A 52 -6.58 -3.12 -16.30
C TYR A 52 -5.77 -4.24 -15.63
N LEU A 53 -6.36 -4.91 -14.63
CA LEU A 53 -5.74 -6.03 -13.93
C LEU A 53 -6.32 -7.37 -14.34
N CYS A 54 -7.43 -7.44 -15.09
CA CYS A 54 -8.03 -8.71 -15.49
C CYS A 54 -7.21 -9.40 -16.61
N PRO A 55 -7.24 -10.74 -16.73
CA PRO A 55 -6.47 -11.49 -17.72
C PRO A 55 -6.86 -11.15 -19.17
N GLY A 56 -5.87 -10.97 -20.06
CA GLY A 56 -6.09 -10.66 -21.47
C GLY A 56 -6.54 -9.23 -21.76
N ASN A 57 -6.60 -8.35 -20.76
CA ASN A 57 -7.00 -6.96 -20.92
C ASN A 57 -5.81 -6.04 -21.17
N SER A 58 -6.11 -4.87 -21.72
CA SER A 58 -5.12 -3.79 -21.81
C SER A 58 -4.89 -3.18 -20.43
N ARG A 59 -3.64 -2.89 -20.10
CA ARG A 59 -3.19 -2.25 -18.87
C ARG A 59 -3.22 -0.73 -19.00
N ALA A 60 -3.14 -0.05 -17.87
CA ALA A 60 -3.10 1.41 -17.81
C ALA A 60 -1.85 2.01 -18.49
N GLY A 61 -0.75 1.25 -18.61
CA GLY A 61 0.44 1.62 -19.39
C GLY A 61 0.42 1.19 -20.86
N GLY A 62 -0.69 0.61 -21.35
CA GLY A 62 -0.86 0.20 -22.75
C GLY A 62 -0.36 -1.22 -23.08
N ALA A 63 0.38 -1.89 -22.19
CA ALA A 63 0.70 -3.31 -22.33
C ALA A 63 -0.57 -4.18 -22.17
N GLN A 64 -0.55 -5.44 -22.61
CA GLN A 64 -1.63 -6.40 -22.31
C GLN A 64 -1.23 -7.36 -21.21
N THR A 65 -2.17 -7.71 -20.34
CA THR A 65 -1.99 -8.81 -19.38
C THR A 65 -2.08 -10.14 -20.11
N ASP A 66 -1.28 -11.12 -19.68
CA ASP A 66 -1.43 -12.48 -20.19
C ASP A 66 -2.78 -13.08 -19.78
N LYS A 67 -3.22 -14.13 -20.49
CA LYS A 67 -4.39 -14.93 -20.09
C LYS A 67 -4.04 -15.88 -18.95
N TYR A 68 -3.75 -15.31 -17.80
CA TYR A 68 -3.37 -16.04 -16.60
C TYR A 68 -4.62 -16.59 -15.86
N THR A 69 -4.46 -17.73 -15.19
CA THR A 69 -5.53 -18.39 -14.41
C THR A 69 -5.37 -18.25 -12.90
N ASN A 70 -4.21 -17.74 -12.45
CA ASN A 70 -3.90 -17.61 -11.02
C ASN A 70 -3.19 -16.27 -10.75
N THR A 71 -2.06 -16.29 -10.07
CA THR A 71 -1.30 -15.08 -9.73
C THR A 71 -0.50 -14.64 -10.93
N TYR A 72 -0.62 -13.36 -11.27
CA TYR A 72 0.16 -12.73 -12.33
C TYR A 72 1.03 -11.63 -11.74
N VAL A 73 2.24 -11.52 -12.27
CA VAL A 73 3.27 -10.63 -11.77
C VAL A 73 3.81 -9.85 -12.95
N PHE A 74 3.86 -8.53 -12.81
CA PHE A 74 4.28 -7.63 -13.88
C PHE A 74 4.96 -6.40 -13.31
N GLU A 75 5.71 -5.67 -14.13
CA GLU A 75 6.28 -4.38 -13.75
C GLU A 75 5.21 -3.30 -13.71
N ASN A 76 5.10 -2.59 -12.58
CA ASN A 76 4.11 -1.52 -12.41
C ASN A 76 4.30 -0.42 -13.47
N ASP A 77 3.23 -0.10 -14.21
CA ASP A 77 3.24 0.90 -15.30
C ASP A 77 3.68 2.30 -14.79
N TYR A 78 3.39 2.59 -13.53
CA TYR A 78 3.70 3.86 -12.87
C TYR A 78 4.54 3.60 -11.60
N ALA A 79 5.68 2.94 -11.78
CA ALA A 79 6.58 2.57 -10.68
C ALA A 79 7.03 3.80 -9.87
N ALA A 80 6.92 3.71 -8.54
CA ALA A 80 7.37 4.76 -7.61
C ALA A 80 8.91 4.91 -7.58
N LEU A 81 9.65 3.89 -8.00
CA LEU A 81 11.10 3.87 -8.06
C LEU A 81 11.55 3.51 -9.47
N LYS A 82 12.52 4.26 -9.99
CA LYS A 82 13.18 3.96 -11.28
C LYS A 82 14.55 3.34 -11.03
N LEU A 83 14.91 2.35 -11.83
CA LEU A 83 16.21 1.67 -11.75
C LEU A 83 17.36 2.58 -12.21
N ASP A 84 17.08 3.54 -13.08
CA ASP A 84 18.01 4.47 -13.70
C ASP A 84 17.79 5.92 -13.23
N ALA A 85 17.18 6.12 -12.06
CA ALA A 85 16.98 7.47 -11.53
C ALA A 85 18.35 8.14 -11.29
N PRO A 86 18.53 9.41 -11.71
CA PRO A 86 19.77 10.13 -11.45
C PRO A 86 19.93 10.35 -9.94
N SER A 87 21.18 10.30 -9.49
CA SER A 87 21.51 10.74 -8.14
C SER A 87 21.63 12.26 -8.10
N PHE A 88 20.88 12.90 -7.22
CA PHE A 88 20.95 14.35 -7.00
C PHE A 88 20.58 14.70 -5.56
N ALA A 89 21.00 15.88 -5.11
CA ALA A 89 20.56 16.45 -3.86
C ALA A 89 20.31 17.94 -4.08
N ASP A 90 19.11 18.40 -3.75
CA ASP A 90 18.70 19.80 -3.93
C ASP A 90 18.08 20.33 -2.63
N ASP A 91 18.46 21.56 -2.26
CA ASP A 91 17.84 22.33 -1.17
C ASP A 91 17.36 23.64 -1.79
N GLU A 92 16.05 23.78 -1.98
CA GLU A 92 15.48 24.86 -2.81
C GLU A 92 15.89 26.26 -2.33
N ASP A 93 16.08 26.45 -1.01
CA ASP A 93 16.39 27.74 -0.40
C ASP A 93 17.76 27.77 0.31
N GLY A 94 18.50 26.66 0.33
CA GLY A 94 19.74 26.51 1.12
C GLY A 94 19.53 26.62 2.64
N LYS A 95 18.28 26.46 3.10
CA LYS A 95 17.86 26.62 4.51
C LYS A 95 17.55 25.29 5.18
N GLY A 96 17.66 24.17 4.46
CA GLY A 96 17.43 22.82 4.98
C GLY A 96 15.96 22.50 5.31
N LEU A 97 15.00 23.29 4.82
CA LEU A 97 13.57 23.07 5.11
C LEU A 97 12.94 22.09 4.11
N LEU A 98 13.25 22.25 2.83
CA LEU A 98 12.78 21.40 1.73
C LEU A 98 14.00 20.87 1.00
N VAL A 99 14.41 19.66 1.38
CA VAL A 99 15.57 18.97 0.81
C VAL A 99 15.11 17.75 0.04
N ALA A 100 15.49 17.66 -1.22
CA ALA A 100 15.29 16.51 -2.08
C ALA A 100 16.59 15.70 -2.18
N ASP A 101 16.48 14.38 -2.12
CA ASP A 101 17.57 13.43 -2.33
C ASP A 101 17.07 12.35 -3.30
N GLY A 102 17.56 12.42 -4.54
CA GLY A 102 17.24 11.47 -5.60
C GLY A 102 18.21 10.30 -5.59
N LYS A 103 17.68 9.08 -5.55
CA LYS A 103 18.48 7.84 -5.63
C LYS A 103 17.78 6.80 -6.50
N ALA A 104 18.58 6.08 -7.29
CA ALA A 104 18.11 4.91 -8.04
C ALA A 104 17.64 3.81 -7.08
N ALA A 105 16.68 3.00 -7.55
CA ALA A 105 16.30 1.79 -6.86
C ALA A 105 17.51 0.82 -6.79
N SER A 106 17.82 0.32 -5.60
CA SER A 106 18.88 -0.69 -5.44
C SER A 106 18.49 -1.98 -6.16
N THR A 107 19.36 -2.44 -7.07
CA THR A 107 19.18 -3.64 -7.91
C THR A 107 19.32 -4.96 -7.13
N SER A 108 19.53 -4.93 -5.81
CA SER A 108 19.84 -6.14 -5.05
C SER A 108 18.71 -7.17 -5.04
N HIS A 109 17.47 -6.77 -5.33
CA HIS A 109 16.35 -7.65 -5.58
C HIS A 109 15.55 -7.01 -6.71
N HIS A 110 15.18 -7.74 -7.78
CA HIS A 110 14.22 -7.24 -8.75
C HIS A 110 13.05 -6.62 -7.98
N VAL A 111 12.88 -5.30 -8.07
CA VAL A 111 11.79 -4.58 -7.41
C VAL A 111 10.55 -4.81 -8.25
N THR A 112 10.10 -6.05 -8.25
CA THR A 112 8.81 -6.42 -8.79
C THR A 112 7.80 -5.92 -7.78
N THR A 113 7.28 -4.72 -8.02
CA THR A 113 6.15 -4.19 -7.23
C THR A 113 4.96 -5.10 -7.49
N LEU A 114 4.79 -6.08 -6.61
CA LEU A 114 3.68 -7.03 -6.65
C LEU A 114 2.40 -6.28 -6.28
N LEU A 115 1.68 -5.79 -7.29
CA LEU A 115 0.29 -5.42 -7.09
C LEU A 115 -0.54 -6.71 -7.11
N TRP A 116 -0.79 -7.27 -5.92
CA TRP A 116 -1.63 -8.45 -5.76
C TRP A 116 -3.10 -8.02 -5.67
N GLN A 117 -3.89 -8.28 -6.71
CA GLN A 117 -5.33 -8.42 -6.55
C GLN A 117 -5.71 -9.89 -6.68
N ARG A 118 -6.26 -10.44 -5.59
CA ARG A 118 -6.76 -11.81 -5.54
C ARG A 118 -8.15 -11.84 -6.15
N CYS A 119 -8.26 -11.83 -7.47
CA CYS A 119 -9.52 -12.21 -8.14
C CYS A 119 -9.74 -13.70 -7.91
N ARG A 120 -10.72 -14.03 -7.06
CA ARG A 120 -11.04 -15.41 -6.69
C ARG A 120 -11.91 -16.00 -7.79
N TRP A 121 -11.29 -16.65 -8.76
CA TRP A 121 -11.98 -17.46 -9.77
C TRP A 121 -12.55 -18.70 -9.10
N ARG A 122 -13.88 -18.78 -9.00
CA ARG A 122 -14.56 -20.03 -8.66
C ARG A 122 -14.85 -20.73 -9.98
N THR A 123 -14.06 -21.74 -10.31
CA THR A 123 -14.41 -22.71 -11.36
C THR A 123 -15.69 -23.40 -10.91
N LEU A 124 -16.79 -23.13 -11.60
CA LEU A 124 -17.96 -24.01 -11.61
C LEU A 124 -17.55 -25.22 -12.45
N GLU A 125 -17.14 -26.29 -11.78
CA GLU A 125 -17.14 -27.63 -12.37
C GLU A 125 -18.61 -28.00 -12.65
N LEU A 126 -18.89 -28.27 -13.93
CA LEU A 126 -20.11 -28.93 -14.39
C LEU A 126 -20.03 -30.43 -14.13
#